data_AF-A0A6M7TQ75-F1
#
_entry.id   AF-A0A6M7TQ75-F1
#
_cell.length_a   1.000
_cell.length_b   1.000
_cell.length_c   1.000
_cell.angle_alpha   90.00
_cell.angle_beta   90.00
_cell.angle_gamma   90.00
#
_symmetry.space_group_name_H-M   'P 1'
#
loop_
_entity.id
_entity.type
_entity.pdbx_description
1 polymer ?
#
loop_
_entity_poly.entity_id
_entity_poly.type
_entity_poly.pdbx_seq_one_letter_code
_entity_poly.pdbx_strand_id
1 'polypeptide(L)'
;MLVDFACAVSGMLSLITFVKWREVQALSRWLPTPGKIISSRVEAREVRSSGSGSDSTDTTEMRNFPAITFEYKVGGKKFQSSRYSVKENLGNFEVRETLAQFPRGAEVTVFYNPADPSKAVIERTMPDGAFKFMFQLSAGLVIGTAVLVFSIGGVLEAIRPHLAKPQNLGAAALLLFMGLFALRMGFAQKSLAEQAAKWPVAPGRIESSGLQALRNYSSYRRWRTVFKSRIVYSYGVAGQRYSADRVTFGATVTASLPGLVGGQARNYVEGSKVDVHYDPVNPGSAVLECRVRGLWLLWVCAAGFLGGAAFLVGLV
;
A
#
# COMPACT_ATOMS: atom_id res chain seq x y z
N MET A 1 24.78 1.66 13.46
CA MET A 1 23.31 1.74 13.50
C MET A 1 22.66 1.73 12.11
N LEU A 2 22.96 2.69 11.22
CA LEU A 2 22.32 2.76 9.88
C LEU A 2 22.72 1.59 8.95
N VAL A 3 23.99 1.19 8.98
CA VAL A 3 24.51 0.03 8.25
C VAL A 3 23.93 -1.28 8.81
N ASP A 4 23.86 -1.42 10.13
CA ASP A 4 23.29 -2.60 10.79
C ASP A 4 21.81 -2.79 10.45
N PHE A 5 21.05 -1.69 10.41
CA PHE A 5 19.64 -1.70 9.99
C PHE A 5 19.49 -2.10 8.52
N ALA A 6 20.33 -1.56 7.63
CA ALA A 6 20.32 -1.92 6.20
C ALA A 6 20.66 -3.41 5.98
N CYS A 7 21.62 -3.95 6.73
CA CYS A 7 21.96 -5.37 6.72
C CYS A 7 20.80 -6.24 7.24
N ALA A 8 20.14 -5.84 8.33
CA ALA A 8 18.99 -6.55 8.87
C ALA A 8 17.80 -6.60 7.87
N VAL A 9 17.47 -5.46 7.24
CA VAL A 9 16.43 -5.38 6.20
C VAL A 9 16.79 -6.25 4.99
N SER A 10 18.05 -6.23 4.57
CA SER A 10 18.52 -7.04 3.44
C SER A 10 18.48 -8.54 3.72
N GLY A 11 18.82 -8.94 4.95
CA GLY A 11 18.69 -10.33 5.43
C GLY A 11 17.23 -10.80 5.43
N MET A 12 16.30 -9.95 5.90
CA MET A 12 14.88 -10.26 5.89
C MET A 12 14.31 -10.39 4.48
N LEU A 13 14.67 -9.48 3.55
CA LEU A 13 14.27 -9.58 2.15
C LEU A 13 14.80 -10.85 1.49
N SER A 14 16.04 -11.24 1.77
CA SER A 14 16.65 -12.47 1.26
C SER A 14 15.93 -13.72 1.78
N LEU A 15 15.54 -13.73 3.06
CA LEU A 15 14.76 -14.82 3.66
C LEU A 15 13.39 -14.96 3.01
N ILE A 16 12.64 -13.85 2.83
CA ILE A 16 11.34 -13.84 2.15
C ILE A 16 11.48 -14.41 0.74
N THR A 17 12.51 -13.95 0.02
CA THR A 17 12.83 -14.39 -1.34
C THR A 17 13.13 -15.88 -1.41
N PHE A 18 13.89 -16.41 -0.45
CA PHE A 18 14.20 -17.85 -0.36
C PHE A 18 12.96 -18.70 -0.05
N VAL A 19 12.10 -18.26 0.86
CA VAL A 19 10.83 -18.95 1.17
C VAL A 19 9.95 -19.00 -0.07
N LYS A 20 9.78 -17.87 -0.79
CA LYS A 20 9.01 -17.83 -2.03
C LYS A 20 9.62 -18.69 -3.14
N TRP A 21 10.95 -18.76 -3.24
CA TRP A 21 11.61 -19.67 -4.17
C TRP A 21 11.28 -21.14 -3.90
N ARG A 22 11.25 -21.55 -2.62
CA ARG A 22 10.84 -22.90 -2.23
C ARG A 22 9.39 -23.20 -2.60
N GLU A 23 8.48 -22.24 -2.40
CA GLU A 23 7.09 -22.36 -2.83
C GLU A 23 6.99 -22.55 -4.36
N VAL A 24 7.70 -21.73 -5.15
CA VAL A 24 7.74 -21.84 -6.61
C VAL A 24 8.31 -23.18 -7.07
N GLN A 25 9.38 -23.68 -6.44
CA GLN A 25 9.94 -25.01 -6.75
C GLN A 25 8.96 -26.15 -6.49
N ALA A 26 8.12 -26.05 -5.45
CA ALA A 26 7.08 -27.04 -5.21
C ALA A 26 6.00 -27.05 -6.30
N LEU A 27 5.79 -25.91 -6.98
CA LEU A 27 4.82 -25.73 -8.06
C LEU A 27 5.35 -26.16 -9.43
N SER A 28 6.67 -26.21 -9.64
CA SER A 28 7.28 -26.73 -10.87
C SER A 28 6.86 -28.18 -11.17
N ARG A 29 6.40 -28.92 -10.16
CA ARG A 29 5.91 -30.31 -10.27
C ARG A 29 4.43 -30.42 -10.65
N TRP A 30 3.72 -29.30 -10.79
CA TRP A 30 2.30 -29.29 -11.13
C TRP A 30 2.11 -29.51 -12.63
N LEU A 31 1.15 -30.36 -12.98
CA LEU A 31 0.93 -30.82 -14.34
C LEU A 31 -0.05 -29.90 -15.08
N PRO A 32 0.17 -29.61 -16.37
CA PRO A 32 -0.77 -28.82 -17.18
C PRO A 32 -2.01 -29.64 -17.55
N THR A 33 -3.17 -28.99 -17.57
CA THR A 33 -4.43 -29.50 -18.12
C THR A 33 -5.22 -28.34 -18.75
N PRO A 34 -5.94 -28.54 -19.86
CA PRO A 34 -6.84 -27.52 -20.39
C PRO A 34 -7.98 -27.23 -19.39
N GLY A 35 -8.26 -25.94 -19.20
CA GLY A 35 -9.36 -25.45 -18.39
C GLY A 35 -10.06 -24.26 -19.04
N LYS A 36 -11.17 -23.84 -18.45
CA LYS A 36 -11.99 -22.73 -18.93
C LYS A 36 -12.36 -21.80 -17.80
N ILE A 37 -12.25 -20.49 -18.04
CA ILE A 37 -12.67 -19.49 -17.07
C ILE A 37 -14.20 -19.41 -17.07
N ILE A 38 -14.81 -19.67 -15.93
CA ILE A 38 -16.27 -19.64 -15.75
C ILE A 38 -16.76 -18.32 -15.14
N SER A 39 -15.91 -17.64 -14.37
CA SER A 39 -16.17 -16.32 -13.77
C SER A 39 -14.90 -15.48 -13.76
N SER A 40 -15.02 -14.20 -14.12
CA SER A 40 -13.97 -13.19 -14.02
C SER A 40 -14.61 -11.88 -13.60
N ARG A 41 -14.40 -11.47 -12.35
CA ARG A 41 -15.02 -10.27 -11.77
C ARG A 41 -14.14 -9.61 -10.72
N VAL A 42 -14.42 -8.36 -10.42
CA VAL A 42 -13.85 -7.68 -9.23
C VAL A 42 -14.59 -8.17 -7.98
N GLU A 43 -13.83 -8.50 -6.94
CA GLU A 43 -14.36 -8.81 -5.62
C GLU A 43 -13.75 -7.88 -4.58
N ALA A 44 -14.57 -7.04 -3.98
CA ALA A 44 -14.18 -6.21 -2.86
C ALA A 44 -14.16 -7.08 -1.58
N ARG A 45 -13.02 -7.08 -0.88
CA ARG A 45 -12.86 -7.79 0.39
C ARG A 45 -12.33 -6.85 1.44
N GLU A 46 -12.80 -7.08 2.65
CA GLU A 46 -12.34 -6.40 3.85
C GLU A 46 -11.06 -7.09 4.36
N VAL A 47 -9.95 -6.35 4.43
CA VAL A 47 -8.66 -6.88 4.86
C VAL A 47 -8.24 -6.19 6.15
N ARG A 48 -7.89 -7.01 7.16
CA ARG A 48 -7.28 -6.52 8.39
C ARG A 48 -5.79 -6.31 8.15
N SER A 49 -5.35 -5.08 8.35
CA SER A 49 -3.93 -4.73 8.37
C SER A 49 -3.54 -4.44 9.81
N SER A 50 -2.69 -5.30 10.37
CA SER A 50 -2.05 -5.05 11.66
C SER A 50 -0.82 -4.18 11.42
N GLY A 51 -0.78 -3.02 12.06
CA GLY A 51 0.39 -2.14 12.02
C GLY A 51 1.60 -2.81 12.67
N SER A 52 2.80 -2.60 12.12
CA SER A 52 4.05 -3.01 12.76
C SER A 52 4.50 -1.89 13.71
N GLY A 53 4.43 -2.13 15.03
CA GLY A 53 4.84 -1.17 16.06
C GLY A 53 4.14 -1.38 17.42
N SER A 54 4.65 -0.73 18.47
CA SER A 54 4.12 -0.82 19.85
C SER A 54 2.79 -0.08 20.07
N ASP A 55 2.38 0.78 19.13
CA ASP A 55 1.10 1.49 19.08
C ASP A 55 0.24 1.01 17.89
N SER A 56 0.26 -0.30 17.63
CA SER A 56 -0.43 -0.87 16.48
C SER A 56 -1.95 -0.84 16.70
N THR A 57 -2.62 -0.08 15.84
CA THR A 57 -4.07 -0.10 15.72
C THR A 57 -4.43 -1.03 14.58
N ASP A 58 -5.12 -2.13 14.87
CA ASP A 58 -5.69 -3.00 13.83
C ASP A 58 -6.62 -2.16 12.98
N THR A 59 -6.22 -1.91 11.73
CA THR A 59 -7.01 -1.10 10.80
C THR A 59 -7.61 -2.04 9.78
N THR A 60 -8.88 -1.80 9.44
CA THR A 60 -9.55 -2.58 8.43
C THR A 60 -9.75 -1.75 7.17
N GLU A 61 -9.31 -2.27 6.03
CA GLU A 61 -9.30 -1.57 4.74
C GLU A 61 -10.09 -2.36 3.69
N MET A 62 -10.82 -1.65 2.82
CA MET A 62 -11.44 -2.27 1.64
C MET A 62 -10.41 -2.40 0.52
N ARG A 63 -10.24 -3.62 0.00
CA ARG A 63 -9.37 -3.91 -1.13
C ARG A 63 -10.10 -4.68 -2.22
N ASN A 64 -9.89 -4.30 -3.47
CA ASN A 64 -10.48 -4.92 -4.65
C ASN A 64 -9.51 -5.97 -5.19
N PHE A 65 -10.01 -7.18 -5.40
CA PHE A 65 -9.25 -8.32 -5.89
C PHE A 65 -9.83 -8.82 -7.23
N PRO A 66 -8.99 -9.25 -8.18
CA PRO A 66 -9.44 -10.05 -9.31
C PRO A 66 -9.90 -11.43 -8.82
N ALA A 67 -11.20 -11.68 -8.87
CA ALA A 67 -11.81 -12.97 -8.55
C ALA A 67 -12.08 -13.74 -9.84
N ILE A 68 -11.13 -14.63 -10.17
CA ILE A 68 -11.19 -15.50 -11.34
C ILE A 68 -11.50 -16.92 -10.87
N THR A 69 -12.55 -17.52 -11.41
CA THR A 69 -12.90 -18.92 -11.18
C THR A 69 -12.81 -19.68 -12.49
N PHE A 70 -12.15 -20.82 -12.47
CA PHE A 70 -11.95 -21.66 -13.64
C PHE A 70 -12.33 -23.12 -13.35
N GLU A 71 -12.84 -23.79 -14.38
CA GLU A 71 -13.16 -25.22 -14.38
C GLU A 71 -12.10 -25.98 -15.19
N TYR A 72 -11.70 -27.15 -14.72
CA TYR A 72 -10.77 -28.05 -15.41
C TYR A 72 -11.12 -29.51 -15.15
N LYS A 73 -10.58 -30.41 -15.97
CA LYS A 73 -10.80 -31.85 -15.83
C LYS A 73 -9.49 -32.60 -15.58
N VAL A 74 -9.52 -33.51 -14.62
CA VAL A 74 -8.41 -34.43 -14.30
C VAL A 74 -9.00 -35.82 -14.11
N GLY A 75 -8.53 -36.81 -14.88
CA GLY A 75 -9.01 -38.19 -14.78
C GLY A 75 -10.53 -38.35 -14.93
N GLY A 76 -11.16 -37.55 -15.80
CA GLY A 76 -12.61 -37.56 -16.03
C GLY A 76 -13.46 -36.80 -14.99
N LYS A 77 -12.87 -36.35 -13.87
CA LYS A 77 -13.56 -35.55 -12.84
C LYS A 77 -13.38 -34.06 -13.11
N LYS A 78 -14.45 -33.29 -12.95
CA LYS A 78 -14.43 -31.83 -13.02
C LYS A 78 -14.03 -31.23 -11.68
N PHE A 79 -13.11 -30.26 -11.72
CA PHE A 79 -12.66 -29.49 -10.57
C PHE A 79 -12.84 -28.00 -10.86
N GLN A 80 -13.07 -27.22 -9.80
CA GLN A 80 -13.13 -25.77 -9.87
C GLN A 80 -12.15 -25.18 -8.86
N SER A 81 -11.46 -24.11 -9.26
CA SER A 81 -10.57 -23.36 -8.38
C SER A 81 -10.75 -21.87 -8.60
N SER A 82 -10.52 -21.10 -7.54
CA SER A 82 -10.55 -19.63 -7.52
C SER A 82 -9.17 -19.01 -7.29
N ARG A 83 -8.11 -19.83 -7.15
CA ARG A 83 -6.73 -19.36 -7.03
C ARG A 83 -6.11 -19.22 -8.41
N TYR A 84 -5.94 -17.99 -8.89
CA TYR A 84 -5.43 -17.75 -10.24
C TYR A 84 -3.89 -17.64 -10.32
N SER A 85 -3.20 -17.19 -9.26
CA SER A 85 -1.75 -16.99 -9.24
C SER A 85 -1.11 -17.35 -7.89
N VAL A 86 0.20 -17.61 -7.92
CA VAL A 86 1.08 -17.83 -6.76
C VAL A 86 1.41 -16.52 -6.06
N LYS A 87 1.31 -15.39 -6.78
CA LYS A 87 1.59 -14.07 -6.22
C LYS A 87 0.64 -13.80 -5.05
N GLU A 88 1.19 -13.26 -3.96
CA GLU A 88 0.37 -12.64 -2.94
C GLU A 88 -0.39 -11.49 -3.58
N ASN A 89 -1.70 -11.63 -3.65
CA ASN A 89 -2.54 -10.58 -4.17
C ASN A 89 -2.64 -9.51 -3.09
N LEU A 90 -2.00 -8.37 -3.32
CA LEU A 90 -1.99 -7.24 -2.37
C LEU A 90 -3.31 -6.46 -2.40
N GLY A 91 -4.16 -6.70 -3.41
CA GLY A 91 -5.40 -5.97 -3.68
C GLY A 91 -5.14 -4.57 -4.26
N ASN A 92 -6.14 -4.00 -4.95
CA ASN A 92 -6.09 -2.66 -5.55
C ASN A 92 -4.92 -2.42 -6.53
N PHE A 93 -4.30 -3.46 -7.09
CA PHE A 93 -3.21 -3.34 -8.05
C PHE A 93 -3.50 -4.20 -9.27
N GLU A 94 -3.37 -3.63 -10.47
CA GLU A 94 -3.56 -4.29 -11.79
C GLU A 94 -4.87 -5.09 -11.96
N VAL A 95 -5.87 -4.89 -11.10
CA VAL A 95 -7.11 -5.68 -11.06
C VAL A 95 -7.79 -5.76 -12.43
N ARG A 96 -7.94 -4.61 -13.09
CA ARG A 96 -8.59 -4.52 -14.41
C ARG A 96 -7.77 -5.22 -15.49
N GLU A 97 -6.45 -5.10 -15.44
CA GLU A 97 -5.55 -5.71 -16.42
C GLU A 97 -5.57 -7.24 -16.30
N THR A 98 -5.50 -7.77 -15.08
CA THR A 98 -5.63 -9.21 -14.83
C THR A 98 -6.98 -9.75 -15.33
N LEU A 99 -8.09 -9.04 -15.09
CA LEU A 99 -9.41 -9.46 -15.58
C LEU A 99 -9.52 -9.39 -17.12
N ALA A 100 -8.83 -8.45 -17.76
CA ALA A 100 -8.78 -8.35 -19.21
C ALA A 100 -7.95 -9.47 -19.86
N GLN A 101 -6.88 -9.92 -19.19
CA GLN A 101 -6.09 -11.08 -19.62
C GLN A 101 -6.88 -12.40 -19.48
N PHE A 102 -7.79 -12.48 -18.50
CA PHE A 102 -8.57 -13.68 -18.17
C PHE A 102 -10.08 -13.43 -18.27
N PRO A 103 -10.64 -13.18 -19.46
CA PRO A 103 -12.07 -12.94 -19.62
C PRO A 103 -12.88 -14.22 -19.42
N ARG A 104 -14.16 -14.07 -19.05
CA ARG A 104 -15.09 -15.20 -18.90
C ARG A 104 -15.21 -15.95 -20.23
N GLY A 105 -15.03 -17.26 -20.17
CA GLY A 105 -15.12 -18.15 -21.32
C GLY A 105 -13.78 -18.43 -22.01
N ALA A 106 -12.71 -17.71 -21.66
CA ALA A 106 -11.38 -17.99 -22.20
C ALA A 106 -10.88 -19.38 -21.78
N GLU A 107 -10.23 -20.05 -22.73
CA GLU A 107 -9.51 -21.28 -22.50
C GLU A 107 -8.12 -20.96 -21.93
N VAL A 108 -7.74 -21.67 -20.88
CA VAL A 108 -6.50 -21.43 -20.16
C VAL A 108 -5.83 -22.75 -19.81
N THR A 109 -4.50 -22.72 -19.72
CA THR A 109 -3.74 -23.85 -19.18
C THR A 109 -3.77 -23.79 -17.66
N VAL A 110 -4.36 -24.80 -17.04
CA VAL A 110 -4.43 -24.95 -15.60
C VAL A 110 -3.33 -25.89 -15.14
N PHE A 111 -2.53 -25.46 -14.16
CA PHE A 111 -1.55 -26.30 -13.51
C PHE A 111 -2.13 -26.82 -12.20
N TYR A 112 -2.31 -28.14 -12.10
CA TYR A 112 -2.88 -28.77 -10.92
C TYR A 112 -1.83 -29.56 -10.14
N ASN A 113 -2.02 -29.68 -8.83
CA ASN A 113 -1.19 -30.54 -7.99
C ASN A 113 -1.56 -32.02 -8.22
N PRO A 114 -0.65 -32.88 -8.73
CA PRO A 114 -0.96 -34.29 -8.95
C PRO A 114 -1.28 -35.07 -7.65
N ALA A 115 -0.77 -34.63 -6.51
CA ALA A 115 -1.08 -35.24 -5.21
C ALA A 115 -2.43 -34.77 -4.64
N ASP A 116 -2.94 -33.62 -5.09
CA ASP A 116 -4.21 -33.04 -4.65
C ASP A 116 -4.83 -32.22 -5.78
N PRO A 117 -5.60 -32.86 -6.69
CA PRO A 117 -6.17 -32.20 -7.87
C PRO A 117 -7.17 -31.10 -7.57
N SER A 118 -7.55 -30.85 -6.31
CA SER A 118 -8.39 -29.70 -5.92
C SER A 118 -7.61 -28.38 -5.95
N LYS A 119 -6.27 -28.45 -5.87
CA LYS A 119 -5.39 -27.29 -5.89
C LYS A 119 -4.84 -27.09 -7.30
N ALA A 120 -5.19 -25.96 -7.90
CA ALA A 120 -4.67 -25.58 -9.20
C ALA A 120 -4.54 -24.06 -9.33
N VAL A 121 -3.65 -23.62 -10.24
CA VAL A 121 -3.36 -22.23 -10.61
C VAL A 121 -3.28 -22.09 -12.13
N ILE A 122 -3.58 -20.90 -12.66
CA ILE A 122 -3.43 -20.59 -14.10
C ILE A 122 -2.02 -20.05 -14.37
N GLU A 123 -1.50 -19.20 -13.49
CA GLU A 123 -0.14 -18.67 -13.58
C GLU A 123 0.80 -19.38 -12.60
N ARG A 124 1.81 -20.06 -13.13
CA ARG A 124 2.90 -20.68 -12.36
C ARG A 124 4.20 -19.88 -12.38
N THR A 125 4.34 -18.89 -13.26
CA THR A 125 5.58 -18.15 -13.49
C THR A 125 5.58 -16.82 -12.74
N MET A 126 6.54 -16.64 -11.84
CA MET A 126 6.98 -15.29 -11.45
C MET A 126 7.54 -14.61 -12.71
N PRO A 127 7.35 -13.30 -12.93
CA PRO A 127 7.94 -12.64 -14.09
C PRO A 127 9.44 -12.94 -14.15
N ASP A 128 9.92 -13.38 -15.32
CA ASP A 128 11.33 -13.73 -15.52
C ASP A 128 12.21 -12.55 -15.09
N GLY A 129 13.08 -12.80 -14.12
CA GLY A 129 13.95 -11.75 -13.55
C GLY A 129 13.48 -11.12 -12.25
N ALA A 130 12.32 -11.49 -11.66
CA ALA A 130 11.91 -11.01 -10.33
C ALA A 130 12.98 -11.28 -9.25
N PHE A 131 13.63 -12.44 -9.32
CA PHE A 131 14.73 -12.80 -8.43
C PHE A 131 15.98 -11.94 -8.65
N LYS A 132 16.31 -11.68 -9.93
CA LYS A 132 17.45 -10.83 -10.32
C LYS A 132 17.21 -9.39 -9.89
N PHE A 133 16.00 -8.87 -10.11
CA PHE A 133 15.58 -7.54 -9.67
C PHE A 133 15.62 -7.40 -8.15
N MET A 134 15.13 -8.39 -7.41
CA MET A 134 15.11 -8.35 -5.94
C MET A 134 16.51 -8.46 -5.33
N PHE A 135 17.39 -9.27 -5.94
CA PHE A 135 18.81 -9.31 -5.58
C PHE A 135 19.55 -8.01 -5.93
N GLN A 136 19.27 -7.41 -7.08
CA GLN A 136 19.83 -6.11 -7.45
C GLN A 136 19.35 -4.99 -6.52
N LEU A 137 18.08 -5.05 -6.08
CA LEU A 137 17.51 -4.10 -5.14
C LEU A 137 18.11 -4.24 -3.74
N SER A 138 18.34 -5.47 -3.26
CA SER A 138 19.00 -5.70 -1.98
C SER A 138 20.48 -5.30 -2.01
N ALA A 139 21.23 -5.70 -3.03
CA ALA A 139 22.62 -5.29 -3.22
C ALA A 139 22.74 -3.77 -3.37
N GLY A 140 21.85 -3.15 -4.15
CA GLY A 140 21.78 -1.70 -4.33
C GLY A 140 21.46 -0.94 -3.04
N LEU A 141 20.62 -1.48 -2.16
CA LEU A 141 20.31 -0.87 -0.87
C LEU A 141 21.54 -0.86 0.05
N VAL A 142 22.29 -1.96 0.11
CA VAL A 142 23.52 -2.07 0.93
C VAL A 142 24.61 -1.14 0.38
N ILE A 143 24.83 -1.17 -0.93
CA ILE A 143 25.83 -0.29 -1.58
C ILE A 143 25.43 1.17 -1.43
N GLY A 144 24.16 1.50 -1.67
CA GLY A 144 23.62 2.85 -1.54
C GLY A 144 23.72 3.39 -0.12
N THR A 145 23.42 2.59 0.89
CA THR A 145 23.59 2.98 2.30
C THR A 145 25.06 3.16 2.68
N ALA A 146 25.96 2.29 2.20
CA ALA A 146 27.40 2.43 2.42
C ALA A 146 27.97 3.70 1.78
N VAL A 147 27.63 3.95 0.50
CA VAL A 147 28.02 5.18 -0.21
C VAL A 147 27.44 6.40 0.49
N LEU A 148 26.17 6.36 0.89
CA LEU A 148 25.52 7.47 1.58
C LEU A 148 26.17 7.76 2.94
N VAL A 149 26.51 6.74 3.73
CA VAL A 149 27.24 6.92 5.00
C VAL A 149 28.62 7.53 4.77
N PHE A 150 29.34 7.06 3.74
CA PHE A 150 30.68 7.56 3.42
C PHE A 150 30.65 9.00 2.86
N SER A 151 29.71 9.30 1.96
CA SER A 151 29.50 10.63 1.38
C SER A 151 29.01 11.63 2.42
N ILE A 152 28.04 11.25 3.28
CA ILE A 152 27.58 12.11 4.37
C ILE A 152 28.72 12.38 5.35
N GLY A 153 29.50 11.37 5.71
CA GLY A 153 30.68 11.54 6.56
C GLY A 153 31.69 12.53 5.97
N GLY A 154 32.08 12.34 4.71
CA GLY A 154 33.04 13.23 4.05
C GLY A 154 32.54 14.67 3.85
N VAL A 155 31.25 14.84 3.52
CA VAL A 155 30.65 16.18 3.38
C VAL A 155 30.53 16.89 4.73
N LEU A 156 30.16 16.18 5.80
CA LEU A 156 30.12 16.74 7.15
C LEU A 156 31.51 17.17 7.64
N GLU A 157 32.56 16.40 7.33
CA GLU A 157 33.93 16.77 7.69
C GLU A 157 34.43 18.00 6.92
N ALA A 158 34.11 18.11 5.63
CA ALA A 158 34.49 19.27 4.80
C ALA A 158 33.79 20.57 5.20
N ILE A 159 32.56 20.49 5.72
CA ILE A 159 31.77 21.66 6.15
C ILE A 159 32.10 22.06 7.60
N ARG A 160 32.62 21.13 8.42
CA ARG A 160 32.99 21.36 9.83
C ARG A 160 33.81 22.64 10.10
N PRO A 161 34.85 22.99 9.32
CA PRO A 161 35.65 24.20 9.57
C PRO A 161 34.95 25.52 9.21
N HIS A 162 33.84 25.47 8.45
CA HIS A 162 33.15 26.68 7.96
C HIS A 162 31.98 27.12 8.85
N LEU A 163 31.68 26.41 9.94
CA LEU A 163 30.51 26.65 10.77
C LEU A 163 30.87 27.19 12.16
N ALA A 164 30.08 28.15 12.64
CA ALA A 164 30.30 28.82 13.93
C ALA A 164 30.09 27.90 15.15
N LYS A 165 29.29 26.83 15.03
CA LYS A 165 28.99 25.87 16.12
C LYS A 165 29.09 24.40 15.64
N PRO A 166 30.30 23.85 15.49
CA PRO A 166 30.49 22.50 14.95
C PRO A 166 29.93 21.37 15.84
N GLN A 167 29.63 21.64 17.11
CA GLN A 167 29.05 20.68 18.05
C GLN A 167 27.59 20.27 17.73
N ASN A 168 26.84 21.12 17.01
CA ASN A 168 25.42 20.86 16.69
C ASN A 168 25.20 20.32 15.28
N LEU A 169 26.27 20.02 14.54
CA LEU A 169 26.25 19.63 13.12
C LEU A 169 25.36 18.41 12.83
N GLY A 170 25.45 17.38 13.65
CA GLY A 170 24.63 16.17 13.48
C GLY A 170 23.13 16.45 13.67
N ALA A 171 22.78 17.26 14.67
CA ALA A 171 21.39 17.64 14.93
C ALA A 171 20.84 18.57 13.83
N ALA A 172 21.66 19.51 13.35
CA ALA A 172 21.27 20.40 12.26
C ALA A 172 21.08 19.67 10.93
N ALA A 173 21.95 18.71 10.60
CA ALA A 173 21.82 17.88 9.41
C ALA A 173 20.53 17.03 9.45
N LEU A 174 20.19 16.48 10.61
CA LEU A 174 18.97 15.71 10.81
C LEU A 174 17.71 16.59 10.65
N LEU A 175 17.70 17.79 11.23
CA LEU A 175 16.59 18.74 11.06
C LEU A 175 16.44 19.20 9.60
N LEU A 176 17.56 19.44 8.91
CA LEU A 176 17.55 19.83 7.50
C LEU A 176 16.98 18.69 6.63
N PHE A 177 17.40 17.45 6.87
CA PHE A 177 16.84 16.28 6.20
C PHE A 177 15.35 16.12 6.46
N MET A 178 14.90 16.23 7.71
CA MET A 178 13.48 16.18 8.06
C MET A 178 12.68 17.31 7.40
N GLY A 179 13.24 18.51 7.31
CA GLY A 179 12.65 19.66 6.61
C GLY A 179 12.49 19.41 5.10
N LEU A 180 13.55 18.95 4.43
CA LEU A 180 13.51 18.57 3.00
C LEU A 180 12.54 17.42 2.72
N PHE A 181 12.50 16.42 3.59
CA PHE A 181 11.56 15.30 3.48
C PHE A 181 10.11 15.78 3.61
N ALA A 182 9.81 16.63 4.60
CA ALA A 182 8.50 17.23 4.78
C ALA A 182 8.08 18.08 3.57
N LEU A 183 9.00 18.86 2.99
CA LEU A 183 8.76 19.61 1.75
C LEU A 183 8.42 18.69 0.58
N ARG A 184 9.25 17.66 0.35
CA ARG A 184 9.03 16.69 -0.73
C ARG A 184 7.68 15.98 -0.58
N MET A 185 7.31 15.61 0.64
CA MET A 185 6.02 14.99 0.94
C MET A 185 4.86 15.97 0.70
N GLY A 186 5.01 17.24 1.10
CA GLY A 186 4.02 18.29 0.84
C GLY A 186 3.79 18.52 -0.67
N PHE A 187 4.87 18.58 -1.46
CA PHE A 187 4.78 18.67 -2.92
C PHE A 187 4.17 17.41 -3.54
N ALA A 188 4.53 16.21 -3.07
CA ALA A 188 3.93 14.97 -3.53
C ALA A 188 2.42 14.93 -3.28
N GLN A 189 1.97 15.33 -2.07
CA GLN A 189 0.54 15.41 -1.75
C GLN A 189 -0.19 16.46 -2.57
N LYS A 190 0.43 17.63 -2.80
CA LYS A 190 -0.12 18.66 -3.68
C LYS A 190 -0.30 18.14 -5.11
N SER A 191 0.73 17.49 -5.66
CA SER A 191 0.70 16.91 -7.01
C SER A 191 -0.38 15.82 -7.13
N LEU A 192 -0.50 14.95 -6.12
CA LEU A 192 -1.55 13.92 -6.10
C LEU A 192 -2.95 14.54 -6.04
N ALA A 193 -3.14 15.63 -5.29
CA ALA A 193 -4.41 16.35 -5.23
C ALA A 193 -4.78 17.01 -6.55
N GLU A 194 -3.79 17.61 -7.25
CA GLU A 194 -3.99 18.23 -8.56
C GLU A 194 -4.31 17.17 -9.63
N GLN A 195 -3.68 16.01 -9.56
CA GLN A 195 -4.01 14.87 -10.42
C GLN A 195 -5.42 14.35 -10.12
N ALA A 196 -5.77 14.23 -8.84
CA ALA A 196 -7.10 13.84 -8.40
C ALA A 196 -8.21 14.81 -8.82
N ALA A 197 -7.90 16.11 -8.89
CA ALA A 197 -8.85 17.09 -9.42
C ALA A 197 -9.20 16.85 -10.89
N LYS A 198 -8.35 16.13 -11.64
CA LYS A 198 -8.58 15.75 -13.04
C LYS A 198 -9.16 14.34 -13.19
N TRP A 199 -9.42 13.65 -12.09
CA TRP A 199 -9.94 12.29 -12.15
C TRP A 199 -11.38 12.26 -12.67
N PRO A 200 -11.71 11.27 -13.52
CA PRO A 200 -13.08 11.04 -13.97
C PRO A 200 -13.99 10.74 -12.78
N VAL A 201 -15.25 11.14 -12.92
CA VAL A 201 -16.29 10.96 -11.91
C VAL A 201 -17.21 9.83 -12.34
N ALA A 202 -17.49 8.91 -11.41
CA ALA A 202 -18.49 7.87 -11.57
C ALA A 202 -19.56 7.99 -10.48
N PRO A 203 -20.85 7.76 -10.81
CA PRO A 203 -21.89 7.71 -9.80
C PRO A 203 -21.70 6.46 -8.92
N GLY A 204 -21.61 6.67 -7.61
CA GLY A 204 -21.49 5.63 -6.60
C GLY A 204 -22.65 5.66 -5.59
N ARG A 205 -22.67 4.65 -4.71
CA ARG A 205 -23.61 4.54 -3.59
C ARG A 205 -22.85 4.22 -2.32
N ILE A 206 -23.25 4.85 -1.22
CA ILE A 206 -22.71 4.52 0.10
C ILE A 206 -23.34 3.20 0.58
N GLU A 207 -22.51 2.20 0.84
CA GLU A 207 -22.94 0.89 1.33
C GLU A 207 -23.02 0.86 2.85
N SER A 208 -22.06 1.49 3.53
CA SER A 208 -22.10 1.62 4.99
C SER A 208 -21.43 2.92 5.43
N SER A 209 -22.02 3.58 6.43
CA SER A 209 -21.49 4.78 7.05
C SER A 209 -21.52 4.60 8.55
N GLY A 210 -20.37 4.28 9.15
CA GLY A 210 -20.30 3.93 10.57
C GLY A 210 -19.05 4.42 11.27
N LEU A 211 -19.15 4.57 12.59
CA LEU A 211 -17.99 4.74 13.46
C LEU A 211 -17.43 3.36 13.79
N GLN A 212 -16.26 3.03 13.26
CA GLN A 212 -15.54 1.81 13.62
C GLN A 212 -14.76 2.07 14.91
N ALA A 213 -15.05 1.30 15.96
CA ALA A 213 -14.28 1.28 17.19
C ALA A 213 -13.00 0.45 16.96
N LEU A 214 -11.87 1.13 16.82
CA LEU A 214 -10.55 0.51 16.77
C LEU A 214 -10.03 0.32 18.18
N ARG A 215 -9.55 -0.89 18.47
CA ARG A 215 -8.97 -1.24 19.76
C ARG A 215 -7.46 -1.06 19.64
N ASN A 216 -6.90 -0.08 20.35
CA ASN A 216 -5.46 0.15 20.34
C ASN A 216 -4.78 -0.69 21.44
N TYR A 217 -3.72 -1.42 21.08
CA TYR A 217 -2.90 -2.17 22.02
C TYR A 217 -1.76 -1.27 22.50
N SER A 218 -1.73 -0.95 23.80
CA SER A 218 -0.64 -0.18 24.41
C SER A 218 0.00 -1.02 25.51
N SER A 219 1.33 -1.11 25.52
CA SER A 219 2.09 -1.97 26.45
C SER A 219 1.97 -1.54 27.93
N TYR A 220 1.45 -0.33 28.21
CA TYR A 220 1.21 0.19 29.55
C TYR A 220 -0.31 0.30 29.80
N ARG A 221 -0.90 -0.77 30.35
CA ARG A 221 -2.19 -0.85 31.07
C ARG A 221 -3.21 0.29 30.87
N ARG A 222 -3.88 0.39 29.72
CA ARG A 222 -5.33 0.68 29.60
C ARG A 222 -5.80 0.49 28.16
N TRP A 223 -6.87 -0.27 27.94
CA TRP A 223 -7.55 -0.33 26.64
C TRP A 223 -8.06 1.07 26.28
N ARG A 224 -7.62 1.62 25.15
CA ARG A 224 -8.18 2.86 24.60
C ARG A 224 -8.94 2.51 23.32
N THR A 225 -10.25 2.69 23.34
CA THR A 225 -11.09 2.62 22.16
C THR A 225 -10.95 3.93 21.39
N VAL A 226 -10.48 3.84 20.15
CA VAL A 226 -10.39 4.98 19.24
C VAL A 226 -11.45 4.79 18.16
N PHE A 227 -12.29 5.80 17.92
CA PHE A 227 -13.31 5.71 16.88
C PHE A 227 -12.77 6.31 15.58
N LYS A 228 -12.89 5.57 14.47
CA LYS A 228 -12.59 6.05 13.11
C LYS A 228 -13.89 6.05 12.30
N SER A 229 -14.20 7.16 11.65
CA SER A 229 -15.29 7.20 10.67
C SER A 229 -14.90 6.36 9.47
N ARG A 230 -15.65 5.30 9.17
CA ARG A 230 -15.47 4.46 8.00
C ARG A 230 -16.71 4.56 7.13
N ILE A 231 -16.49 5.07 5.91
CA ILE A 231 -17.53 5.23 4.90
C ILE A 231 -17.13 4.33 3.75
N VAL A 232 -17.85 3.23 3.56
CA VAL A 232 -17.63 2.31 2.43
C VAL A 232 -18.63 2.67 1.34
N TYR A 233 -18.13 2.89 0.14
CA TYR A 233 -18.95 3.19 -1.03
C TYR A 233 -18.56 2.27 -2.18
N SER A 234 -19.54 1.95 -3.03
CA SER A 234 -19.32 1.20 -4.26
C SER A 234 -19.69 2.02 -5.50
N TYR A 235 -18.96 1.78 -6.58
CA TYR A 235 -19.10 2.49 -7.84
C TYR A 235 -18.84 1.54 -9.02
N GLY A 236 -19.48 1.85 -10.15
CA GLY A 236 -19.34 1.08 -11.38
C GLY A 236 -18.35 1.72 -12.34
N VAL A 237 -17.33 0.97 -12.77
CA VAL A 237 -16.39 1.41 -13.82
C VAL A 237 -16.30 0.31 -14.87
N ALA A 238 -16.59 0.65 -16.14
CA ALA A 238 -16.50 -0.27 -17.27
C ALA A 238 -17.21 -1.63 -17.06
N GLY A 239 -18.38 -1.62 -16.41
CA GLY A 239 -19.18 -2.83 -16.14
C GLY A 239 -18.71 -3.66 -14.92
N GLN A 240 -17.65 -3.24 -14.22
CA GLN A 240 -17.19 -3.86 -12.97
C GLN A 240 -17.56 -2.99 -11.77
N ARG A 241 -17.89 -3.63 -10.64
CA ARG A 241 -18.20 -2.94 -9.38
C ARG A 241 -16.96 -2.92 -8.50
N TYR A 242 -16.52 -1.72 -8.15
CA TYR A 242 -15.41 -1.47 -7.23
C TYR A 242 -15.96 -0.93 -5.92
N SER A 243 -15.27 -1.18 -4.81
CA SER A 243 -15.57 -0.56 -3.52
C SER A 243 -14.32 0.09 -2.93
N ALA A 244 -14.50 1.23 -2.27
CA ALA A 244 -13.43 1.94 -1.58
C ALA A 244 -13.96 2.55 -0.28
N ASP A 245 -13.04 2.87 0.63
CA ASP A 245 -13.35 3.42 1.95
C ASP A 245 -12.65 4.77 2.24
N ARG A 246 -12.00 5.33 1.23
CA ARG A 246 -11.24 6.58 1.34
C ARG A 246 -12.11 7.77 0.97
N VAL A 247 -12.25 8.71 1.91
CA VAL A 247 -13.09 9.90 1.73
C VAL A 247 -12.28 11.07 1.13
N THR A 248 -11.08 11.36 1.65
CA THR A 248 -10.22 12.48 1.21
C THR A 248 -8.78 12.03 0.97
N PHE A 249 -8.03 12.78 0.15
CA PHE A 249 -6.57 12.69 0.13
C PHE A 249 -5.97 13.31 1.40
N GLY A 250 -5.25 12.53 2.19
CA GLY A 250 -4.59 13.02 3.40
C GLY A 250 -4.67 12.02 4.54
N ALA A 251 -4.01 12.35 5.66
CA ALA A 251 -4.05 11.55 6.86
C ALA A 251 -5.51 11.37 7.30
N THR A 252 -5.97 10.12 7.41
CA THR A 252 -7.23 9.86 8.09
C THR A 252 -7.06 10.34 9.53
N VAL A 253 -7.93 11.27 9.96
CA VAL A 253 -7.86 11.85 11.30
C VAL A 253 -8.28 10.77 12.30
N THR A 254 -7.30 10.01 12.79
CA THR A 254 -7.47 9.10 13.91
C THR A 254 -7.42 9.95 15.18
N ALA A 255 -8.59 10.32 15.72
CA ALA A 255 -8.67 11.12 16.95
C ALA A 255 -9.27 10.30 18.09
N SER A 256 -8.70 10.47 19.29
CA SER A 256 -9.18 9.84 20.53
C SER A 256 -10.45 10.50 21.11
N LEU A 257 -10.90 11.62 20.53
CA LEU A 257 -12.11 12.34 20.91
C LEU A 257 -13.25 12.06 19.90
N PRO A 258 -14.33 11.36 20.28
CA PRO A 258 -15.43 10.99 19.38
C PRO A 258 -16.16 12.19 18.75
N GLY A 259 -16.15 13.35 19.42
CA GLY A 259 -16.80 14.58 18.94
C GLY A 259 -16.14 15.20 17.70
N LEU A 260 -14.84 14.98 17.47
CA LEU A 260 -14.12 15.49 16.29
C LEU A 260 -14.20 14.55 15.07
N VAL A 261 -14.54 13.27 15.29
CA VAL A 261 -14.64 12.24 14.24
C VAL A 261 -16.09 12.08 13.75
N GLY A 262 -17.08 12.34 14.61
CA GLY A 262 -18.50 12.19 14.27
C GLY A 262 -19.03 13.19 13.23
N GLY A 263 -18.35 14.31 12.99
CA GLY A 263 -18.81 15.36 12.07
C GLY A 263 -18.84 14.91 10.60
N GLN A 264 -17.92 14.02 10.19
CA GLN A 264 -17.82 13.59 8.80
C GLN A 264 -18.83 12.48 8.46
N ALA A 265 -19.07 11.53 9.39
CA ALA A 265 -20.06 10.46 9.23
C ALA A 265 -21.51 10.99 9.14
N ARG A 266 -21.82 12.13 9.77
CA ARG A 266 -23.16 12.73 9.71
C ARG A 266 -23.57 13.21 8.32
N ASN A 267 -22.61 13.53 7.46
CA ASN A 267 -22.88 14.06 6.12
C ASN A 267 -23.08 12.96 5.06
N TYR A 268 -22.74 11.72 5.38
CA TYR A 268 -22.74 10.59 4.46
C TYR A 268 -23.69 9.52 5.00
N VAL A 269 -24.95 9.52 4.53
CA VAL A 269 -25.99 8.58 4.96
C VAL A 269 -25.96 7.32 4.11
N GLU A 270 -26.16 6.15 4.71
CA GLU A 270 -26.26 4.86 4.00
C GLU A 270 -27.29 4.94 2.86
N GLY A 271 -26.90 4.44 1.68
CA GLY A 271 -27.73 4.45 0.49
C GLY A 271 -27.78 5.77 -0.29
N SER A 272 -27.14 6.84 0.19
CA SER A 272 -27.02 8.10 -0.58
C SER A 272 -26.17 7.90 -1.84
N LYS A 273 -26.51 8.65 -2.89
CA LYS A 273 -25.71 8.72 -4.12
C LYS A 273 -24.59 9.71 -3.93
N VAL A 274 -23.37 9.32 -4.30
CA VAL A 274 -22.18 10.15 -4.19
C VAL A 274 -21.42 10.14 -5.50
N ASP A 275 -20.79 11.27 -5.81
CA ASP A 275 -19.87 11.37 -6.93
C ASP A 275 -18.50 10.85 -6.49
N VAL A 276 -18.05 9.78 -7.14
CA VAL A 276 -16.80 9.11 -6.81
C VAL A 276 -15.76 9.47 -7.86
N HIS A 277 -14.68 10.11 -7.41
CA HIS A 277 -13.52 10.36 -8.24
C HIS A 277 -12.60 9.13 -8.20
N TYR A 278 -12.34 8.51 -9.34
CA TYR A 278 -11.52 7.29 -9.43
C TYR A 278 -10.29 7.49 -10.31
N ASP A 279 -9.19 6.82 -9.98
CA ASP A 279 -7.99 6.81 -10.81
C ASP A 279 -8.25 5.98 -12.08
N PRO A 280 -8.13 6.55 -13.30
CA PRO A 280 -8.39 5.82 -14.55
C PRO A 280 -7.34 4.73 -14.83
N VAL A 281 -6.13 4.88 -14.31
CA VAL A 281 -5.07 3.87 -14.40
C VAL A 281 -5.36 2.75 -13.42
N ASN A 282 -5.77 3.10 -12.19
CA ASN A 282 -6.10 2.14 -11.14
C ASN A 282 -7.49 2.38 -10.53
N PRO A 283 -8.56 1.79 -11.11
CA PRO A 283 -9.93 1.99 -10.63
C PRO A 283 -10.19 1.52 -9.20
N GLY A 284 -9.29 0.76 -8.56
CA GLY A 284 -9.40 0.40 -7.14
C GLY A 284 -9.01 1.52 -6.18
N SER A 285 -8.45 2.62 -6.70
CA SER A 285 -8.16 3.84 -5.94
C SER A 285 -9.20 4.90 -6.25
N ALA A 286 -10.03 5.24 -5.27
CA ALA A 286 -11.03 6.29 -5.39
C ALA A 286 -11.09 7.18 -4.15
N VAL A 287 -11.59 8.39 -4.34
CA VAL A 287 -11.90 9.33 -3.26
C VAL A 287 -13.24 10.01 -3.51
N LEU A 288 -13.88 10.48 -2.43
CA LEU A 288 -15.09 11.30 -2.52
C LEU A 288 -14.75 12.78 -2.65
N GLU A 289 -13.67 13.23 -2.02
CA GLU A 289 -13.25 14.63 -1.99
C GLU A 289 -11.79 14.74 -2.44
N CYS A 290 -11.54 15.44 -3.55
CA CYS A 290 -10.19 15.67 -4.10
C CYS A 290 -9.38 16.73 -3.32
N ARG A 291 -9.77 17.10 -2.09
CA ARG A 291 -9.12 18.16 -1.30
C ARG A 291 -8.19 17.56 -0.24
N VAL A 292 -6.94 18.02 -0.22
CA VAL A 292 -6.01 17.73 0.87
C VAL A 292 -6.22 18.72 2.01
N ARG A 293 -6.82 18.25 3.10
CA ARG A 293 -6.91 19.01 4.36
C ARG A 293 -5.60 18.91 5.13
N GLY A 294 -5.12 20.02 5.69
CA GLY A 294 -3.95 20.05 6.56
C GLY A 294 -2.59 20.19 5.86
N LEU A 295 -2.56 20.46 4.54
CA LEU A 295 -1.31 20.68 3.80
C LEU A 295 -0.45 21.81 4.42
N TRP A 296 -1.11 22.85 4.97
CA TRP A 296 -0.46 23.98 5.64
C TRP A 296 0.40 23.57 6.85
N LEU A 297 0.02 22.52 7.59
CA LEU A 297 0.79 22.02 8.73
C LEU A 297 2.13 21.44 8.27
N LEU A 298 2.17 20.75 7.13
CA LEU A 298 3.42 20.23 6.56
C LEU A 298 4.37 21.37 6.19
N TRP A 299 3.84 22.46 5.63
CA TRP A 299 4.65 23.65 5.31
C TRP A 299 5.19 24.34 6.58
N VAL A 300 4.38 24.46 7.63
CA VAL A 300 4.82 25.03 8.91
C VAL A 300 5.87 24.16 9.59
N CYS A 301 5.67 22.84 9.63
CA CYS A 301 6.67 21.91 10.17
C CYS A 301 7.98 21.96 9.37
N ALA A 302 7.90 21.99 8.04
CA ALA A 302 9.07 22.12 7.17
C ALA A 302 9.84 23.42 7.46
N ALA A 303 9.14 24.55 7.55
CA ALA A 303 9.75 25.83 7.87
C ALA A 303 10.41 25.82 9.27
N GLY A 304 9.75 25.23 10.27
CA GLY A 304 10.29 25.09 11.62
C GLY A 304 11.56 24.24 11.68
N PHE A 305 11.59 23.10 10.96
CA PHE A 305 12.77 22.24 10.89
C PHE A 305 13.94 22.91 10.16
N LEU A 306 13.67 23.60 9.06
CA LEU A 306 14.70 24.33 8.31
C LEU A 306 15.25 25.53 9.09
N GLY A 307 14.38 26.28 9.78
CA GLY A 307 14.79 27.39 10.65
C GLY A 307 15.60 26.90 11.85
N GLY A 308 15.19 25.80 12.50
CA GLY A 308 15.95 25.17 13.58
C GLY A 308 17.32 24.68 13.13
N ALA A 309 17.43 24.11 11.92
CA ALA A 309 18.71 23.70 11.36
C ALA A 309 19.66 24.91 11.15
N ALA A 310 19.14 26.03 10.64
CA ALA A 310 19.93 27.25 10.43
C ALA A 310 20.40 27.87 11.76
N PHE A 311 19.52 27.93 12.76
CA PHE A 311 19.85 28.44 14.10
C PHE A 311 20.91 27.61 14.82
N LEU A 312 20.82 26.27 14.72
CA LEU A 312 21.78 25.37 15.37
C LEU A 312 23.21 25.51 14.81
N VAL A 313 23.32 25.89 13.54
CA VAL A 313 24.58 26.08 12.82
C VAL A 313 25.09 27.53 12.96
N GLY A 314 24.25 28.46 13.43
CA GLY A 314 24.59 29.87 13.62
C GLY A 314 24.52 30.71 12.35
N LEU A 315 23.69 30.29 11.39
CA LEU A 315 23.46 30.99 10.12
C LEU A 315 22.39 32.10 10.24
N VAL A 316 21.61 32.08 11.33
CA VAL A 316 20.55 33.02 11.71
C VAL A 316 20.62 33.26 13.21
#